data_AF-A0A2G9UU75-F1
#
_entry.id   AF-A0A2G9UU75-F1
#
_cell.length_a   1.000
_cell.length_b   1.000
_cell.length_c   1.000
_cell.angle_alpha   90.00
_cell.angle_beta   90.00
_cell.angle_gamma   90.00
#
_symmetry.space_group_name_H-M   'P 1'
#
loop_
_entity.id
_entity.type
_entity.pdbx_description
1 polymer ?
#
loop_
_entity_poly.entity_id
_entity_poly.type
_entity_poly.pdbx_seq_one_letter_code
_entity_poly.pdbx_strand_id
1 'polypeptide(L)'
;MGFPDHPLPNDLSEKVCEQFSSHGFCRKQRQGQCSLLHDVDFAIDLEQIRQERNRKKRKRRFDHLKPDNILEKERLEEEEKEARRERVSVEDLKNKPRIAVTGCHRAGVDAFMTGYAALFQSRLRLCREGTLDSQHVNRIPLSGKQEPFIIHATQFSGNCSKHENRFAEIQAARNRNGAAAAPVNN
;
A
#
# COMPACT_ATOMS: atom_id res chain seq x y z
N MET A 1 1.35 -10.45 16.39
CA MET A 1 2.60 -10.11 15.67
C MET A 1 2.39 -8.72 15.09
N GLY A 2 3.00 -7.70 15.68
CA GLY A 2 2.97 -6.34 15.12
C GLY A 2 3.83 -6.28 13.86
N PHE A 3 3.49 -5.40 12.91
CA PHE A 3 4.37 -5.13 11.79
C PHE A 3 5.71 -4.56 12.29
N PRO A 4 6.85 -4.84 11.64
CA PRO A 4 8.12 -4.26 12.03
C PRO A 4 8.03 -2.74 11.89
N ASP A 5 8.21 -2.02 13.00
CA ASP A 5 8.33 -0.57 12.97
C ASP A 5 9.59 -0.21 12.17
N HIS A 6 9.44 0.57 11.08
CA HIS A 6 10.58 1.10 10.34
C HIS A 6 10.95 2.51 10.81
N PRO A 7 12.24 2.86 10.76
CA PRO A 7 12.68 4.19 11.15
C PRO A 7 12.15 5.25 10.19
N LEU A 8 11.55 6.32 10.75
CA LEU A 8 11.02 7.46 9.99
C LEU A 8 12.01 8.62 10.01
N PRO A 9 12.46 9.13 8.85
CA PRO A 9 13.35 10.28 8.82
C PRO A 9 12.70 11.56 9.34
N ASN A 10 13.48 12.37 10.06
CA ASN A 10 12.99 13.62 10.64
C ASN A 10 12.87 14.76 9.60
N ASP A 11 13.73 14.77 8.59
CA ASP A 11 13.82 15.77 7.52
C ASP A 11 12.90 15.47 6.32
N LEU A 12 12.00 14.48 6.46
CA LEU A 12 11.14 13.99 5.38
C LEU A 12 10.24 15.08 4.79
N SER A 13 9.73 16.00 5.62
CA SER A 13 8.85 17.09 5.18
C SER A 13 9.54 18.12 4.28
N GLU A 14 10.86 18.23 4.34
CA GLU A 14 11.64 19.18 3.54
C GLU A 14 12.17 18.54 2.25
N LYS A 15 12.36 17.22 2.27
CA LYS A 15 13.01 16.47 1.18
C LYS A 15 12.01 15.91 0.17
N VAL A 16 10.78 15.62 0.57
CA VAL A 16 9.76 15.03 -0.32
C VAL A 16 9.05 16.10 -1.15
N CYS A 17 8.87 15.86 -2.45
CA CYS A 17 8.14 16.75 -3.32
C CYS A 17 6.65 16.81 -2.92
N GLU A 18 6.17 17.99 -2.54
CA GLU A 18 4.77 18.17 -2.14
C GLU A 18 3.77 17.84 -3.25
N GLN A 19 4.08 18.25 -4.50
CA GLN A 19 3.23 17.97 -5.66
C GLN A 19 3.13 16.45 -5.91
N PHE A 20 4.25 15.74 -5.78
CA PHE A 20 4.28 14.28 -5.90
C PHE A 20 3.56 13.61 -4.73
N SER A 21 3.82 14.02 -3.50
CA SER A 21 3.16 13.45 -2.31
C SER A 21 1.64 13.62 -2.35
N SER A 22 1.14 14.72 -2.91
CA SER A 22 -0.30 15.00 -2.95
C SER A 22 -1.02 14.34 -4.13
N HIS A 23 -0.33 14.11 -5.26
CA HIS A 23 -0.97 13.69 -6.52
C HIS A 23 -0.39 12.41 -7.13
N GLY A 24 0.73 11.91 -6.62
CA GLY A 24 1.48 10.79 -7.22
C GLY A 24 2.26 11.15 -8.48
N PHE A 25 2.26 12.41 -8.92
CA PHE A 25 3.03 12.86 -10.09
C PHE A 25 3.54 14.28 -9.93
N CYS A 26 4.71 14.56 -10.52
CA CYS A 26 5.30 15.90 -10.56
C CYS A 26 5.70 16.27 -11.99
N ARG A 27 5.25 17.44 -12.46
CA ARG A 27 5.55 17.92 -13.82
C ARG A 27 7.04 18.19 -14.03
N LYS A 28 7.72 18.70 -12.99
CA LYS A 28 9.15 19.01 -13.00
C LYS A 28 10.03 17.76 -12.98
N GLN A 29 9.53 16.65 -12.41
CA GLN A 29 10.24 15.37 -12.40
C GLN A 29 10.46 14.85 -13.81
N ARG A 30 9.43 14.90 -14.66
CA ARG A 30 9.51 14.43 -16.07
C ARG A 30 10.55 15.19 -16.89
N GLN A 31 10.83 16.42 -16.49
CA GLN A 31 11.80 17.32 -17.15
C GLN A 31 13.18 17.27 -16.47
N GLY A 32 13.37 16.45 -15.42
CA GLY A 32 14.62 16.38 -14.66
C GLY A 32 14.94 17.62 -13.83
N GLN A 33 13.98 18.52 -13.63
CA GLN A 33 14.19 19.83 -12.97
C GLN A 33 13.78 19.85 -11.50
N CYS A 34 13.29 18.74 -10.95
CA CYS A 34 12.89 18.68 -9.55
C CYS A 34 13.99 18.05 -8.69
N SER A 35 14.51 18.82 -7.74
CA SER A 35 15.55 18.41 -6.79
C SER A 35 15.00 17.65 -5.57
N LEU A 36 13.67 17.64 -5.40
CA LEU A 36 12.99 16.95 -4.31
C LEU A 36 12.77 15.47 -4.61
N LEU A 37 12.48 14.69 -3.57
CA LEU A 37 12.27 13.25 -3.67
C LEU A 37 10.88 12.91 -4.23
N HIS A 38 10.87 11.90 -5.10
CA HIS A 38 9.69 11.34 -5.74
C HIS A 38 9.63 9.83 -5.48
N ASP A 39 9.87 9.45 -4.23
CA ASP A 39 9.78 8.07 -3.78
C ASP A 39 8.42 7.86 -3.11
N VAL A 40 7.73 6.79 -3.49
CA VAL A 40 6.37 6.49 -3.02
C VAL A 40 6.37 6.19 -1.53
N ASP A 41 7.37 5.47 -1.03
CA ASP A 41 7.43 5.04 0.36
C ASP A 41 7.59 6.26 1.28
N PHE A 42 8.50 7.17 0.92
CA PHE A 42 8.69 8.44 1.61
C PHE A 42 7.47 9.37 1.55
N ALA A 43 6.69 9.32 0.46
CA ALA A 43 5.45 10.09 0.37
C ALA A 43 4.37 9.55 1.32
N ILE A 44 4.23 8.22 1.44
CA ILE A 44 3.27 7.59 2.34
C ILE A 44 3.68 7.80 3.81
N ASP A 45 4.97 7.68 4.13
CA ASP A 45 5.50 7.96 5.47
C ASP A 45 5.23 9.41 5.89
N LEU A 46 5.42 10.37 4.99
CA LEU A 46 5.10 11.78 5.24
C LEU A 46 3.60 11.96 5.50
N GLU A 47 2.74 11.26 4.76
CA GLU A 47 1.30 11.27 4.98
C GLU A 47 0.94 10.69 6.35
N GLN A 48 1.51 9.54 6.73
CA GLN A 48 1.30 8.92 8.03
C GLN A 48 1.67 9.88 9.17
N ILE A 49 2.82 10.56 9.07
CA ILE A 49 3.24 11.57 10.05
C ILE A 49 2.21 12.71 10.16
N ARG A 50 1.66 13.18 9.03
CA ARG A 50 0.62 14.21 9.00
C ARG A 50 -0.68 13.72 9.65
N GLN A 51 -1.11 12.50 9.33
CA GLN A 51 -2.32 11.88 9.89
C GLN A 51 -2.20 11.67 11.41
N GLU A 52 -1.06 11.17 11.90
CA GLU A 52 -0.81 11.01 13.33
C GLU A 52 -0.82 12.34 14.07
N ARG A 53 -0.23 13.39 13.50
CA ARG A 53 -0.27 14.74 14.08
C ARG A 53 -1.71 15.24 14.20
N ASN A 54 -2.53 15.00 13.18
CA ASN A 54 -3.95 15.37 13.20
C ASN A 54 -4.75 14.52 14.21
N ARG A 55 -4.46 13.21 14.31
CA ARG A 55 -5.06 12.32 15.31
C ARG A 55 -4.74 12.77 16.73
N LYS A 56 -3.49 13.16 17.00
CA LYS A 56 -3.09 13.74 18.30
C LYS A 56 -3.82 15.04 18.59
N LYS A 57 -3.90 15.98 17.64
CA LYS A 57 -4.67 17.21 17.81
C LYS A 57 -6.15 16.95 18.15
N ARG A 58 -6.76 15.94 17.52
CA ARG A 58 -8.13 15.51 17.84
C ARG A 58 -8.22 14.90 19.24
N LYS A 59 -7.27 14.03 19.60
CA LYS A 59 -7.19 13.40 20.91
C LYS A 59 -7.02 14.44 22.03
N ARG A 60 -6.11 15.42 21.88
CA ARG A 60 -5.93 16.53 22.84
C ARG A 60 -7.24 17.25 23.14
N ARG A 61 -8.03 17.57 22.10
CA ARG A 61 -9.35 18.20 22.26
C ARG A 61 -10.34 17.32 23.04
N PHE A 62 -10.30 16.00 22.85
CA PHE A 62 -11.15 15.07 23.58
C PHE A 62 -10.67 14.84 25.02
N ASP A 63 -9.35 14.75 25.21
CA ASP A 63 -8.74 14.56 26.52
C ASP A 63 -8.96 15.83 27.38
N HIS A 64 -8.93 17.04 26.83
CA HIS A 64 -9.33 18.28 27.54
C HIS A 64 -10.75 18.26 28.15
N LEU A 65 -11.65 17.38 27.69
CA LEU A 65 -12.97 17.17 28.30
C LEU A 65 -12.94 16.19 29.50
N LYS A 66 -11.81 15.50 29.74
CA LYS A 66 -11.59 14.54 30.85
C LYS A 66 -10.21 14.77 31.50
N PRO A 67 -10.12 15.70 32.47
CA PRO A 67 -8.85 16.26 32.94
C PRO A 67 -7.94 15.33 33.76
N ASP A 68 -8.47 14.27 34.34
CA ASP A 68 -7.82 13.62 35.49
C ASP A 68 -6.54 12.81 35.20
N ASN A 69 -6.00 12.81 33.97
CA ASN A 69 -4.70 12.18 33.64
C ASN A 69 -4.01 12.74 32.38
N ILE A 70 -4.29 14.00 31.99
CA ILE A 70 -3.83 14.54 30.69
C ILE A 70 -2.31 14.79 30.67
N LEU A 71 -1.79 15.53 31.67
CA LEU A 71 -0.41 16.04 31.64
C LEU A 71 0.65 14.93 31.72
N GLU A 72 0.40 13.90 32.51
CA GLU A 72 1.32 12.77 32.66
C GLU A 72 1.33 11.90 31.41
N LYS A 73 0.15 11.64 30.83
CA LYS A 73 -0.02 10.92 29.57
C LYS A 73 0.60 11.66 28.38
N GLU A 74 0.47 12.98 28.33
CA GLU A 74 1.10 13.79 27.27
C GLU A 74 2.63 13.77 27.35
N ARG A 75 3.20 13.89 28.56
CA ARG A 75 4.65 13.78 28.78
C ARG A 75 5.19 12.41 28.37
N LEU A 76 4.56 11.33 28.83
CA LEU A 76 4.99 9.96 28.52
C LEU A 76 4.87 9.67 27.01
N GLU A 77 3.83 10.18 26.36
CA GLU A 77 3.64 10.05 24.90
C GLU A 77 4.60 10.92 24.07
N GLU A 78 5.16 12.00 24.62
CA GLU A 78 6.20 12.80 23.97
C GLU A 78 7.58 12.15 24.17
N GLU A 79 7.90 11.70 25.39
CA GLU A 79 9.13 10.96 25.70
C GLU A 79 9.25 9.66 24.89
N GLU A 80 8.18 8.87 24.76
CA GLU A 80 8.18 7.64 23.95
C GLU A 80 8.43 7.93 22.46
N LYS A 81 7.96 9.08 21.96
CA LYS A 81 8.14 9.48 20.56
C LYS A 81 9.51 10.07 20.28
N GLU A 82 10.05 10.79 21.24
CA GLU A 82 11.42 11.30 21.16
C GLU A 82 12.42 10.13 21.28
N ALA A 83 12.10 9.12 22.09
CA ALA A 83 12.85 7.87 22.17
C ALA A 83 12.72 6.98 20.92
N ARG A 84 11.54 6.94 20.26
CA ARG A 84 11.32 6.17 19.01
C ARG A 84 11.87 6.86 17.75
N ARG A 85 12.05 8.18 17.76
CA ARG A 85 12.70 8.92 16.67
C ARG A 85 14.20 8.76 16.77
N GLU A 86 14.70 7.60 16.38
CA GLU A 86 16.10 7.49 16.01
C GLU A 86 16.39 8.59 14.96
N ARG A 87 17.38 9.46 15.21
CA ARG A 87 17.66 10.66 14.38
C ARG A 87 18.30 10.25 13.05
N VAL A 88 17.57 9.52 12.24
CA VAL A 88 18.03 9.04 10.93
C VAL A 88 17.61 10.07 9.88
N SER A 89 18.55 10.55 9.06
CA SER A 89 18.24 11.41 7.92
C SER A 89 17.73 10.60 6.74
N VAL A 90 16.97 11.22 5.84
CA VAL A 90 16.61 10.62 4.56
C VAL A 90 17.85 10.11 3.79
N GLU A 91 18.99 10.81 3.89
CA GLU A 91 20.26 10.40 3.28
C GLU A 91 20.79 9.08 3.87
N ASP A 92 20.63 8.86 5.17
CA ASP A 92 21.08 7.63 5.84
C ASP A 92 20.21 6.42 5.46
N LEU A 93 18.91 6.66 5.20
CA LEU A 93 17.96 5.64 4.77
C LEU A 93 18.13 5.25 3.29
N LYS A 94 18.59 6.17 2.42
CA LYS A 94 18.88 5.85 1.00
C LYS A 94 19.96 4.78 0.83
N ASN A 95 20.91 4.71 1.77
CA ASN A 95 22.03 3.78 1.72
C ASN A 95 21.69 2.40 2.32
N LYS A 96 20.53 2.27 2.98
CA LYS A 96 20.07 1.01 3.57
C LYS A 96 19.32 0.17 2.52
N PRO A 97 19.35 -1.17 2.63
CA PRO A 97 18.55 -2.02 1.76
C PRO A 97 17.07 -1.67 1.91
N ARG A 98 16.37 -1.44 0.79
CA ARG A 98 14.95 -1.03 0.76
C ARG A 98 14.03 -1.88 1.65
N ILE A 99 14.34 -3.17 1.81
CA ILE A 99 13.61 -4.11 2.68
C ILE A 99 13.59 -3.64 4.15
N ALA A 100 14.63 -2.96 4.63
CA ALA A 100 14.73 -2.43 5.99
C ALA A 100 14.07 -1.04 6.16
N VAL A 101 13.71 -0.38 5.05
CA VAL A 101 13.24 1.01 5.03
C VAL A 101 11.72 1.11 4.92
N THR A 102 11.07 0.18 4.22
CA THR A 102 9.67 0.32 3.79
C THR A 102 8.69 -0.49 4.65
N GLY A 103 8.84 -0.49 5.97
CA GLY A 103 8.27 -1.49 6.91
C GLY A 103 6.75 -1.73 6.90
N CYS A 104 5.95 -0.88 6.25
CA CYS A 104 4.49 -1.03 6.20
C CYS A 104 3.90 -0.97 4.77
N HIS A 105 4.52 -0.24 3.85
CA HIS A 105 3.88 0.21 2.60
C HIS A 105 4.32 -0.55 1.34
N ARG A 106 4.88 -1.76 1.51
CA ARG A 106 5.29 -2.55 0.36
C ARG A 106 4.05 -3.00 -0.40
N ALA A 107 4.03 -2.77 -1.71
CA ALA A 107 2.97 -3.25 -2.59
C ALA A 107 2.65 -4.76 -2.42
N GLY A 108 3.64 -5.59 -2.09
CA GLY A 108 3.42 -7.00 -1.79
C GLY A 108 2.69 -7.25 -0.46
N VAL A 109 2.97 -6.44 0.57
CA VAL A 109 2.26 -6.48 1.85
C VAL A 109 0.85 -5.95 1.68
N ASP A 110 0.66 -4.84 0.96
CA ASP A 110 -0.66 -4.29 0.64
C ASP A 110 -1.51 -5.27 -0.16
N ALA A 111 -0.91 -5.94 -1.15
CA ALA A 111 -1.58 -6.97 -1.94
C ALA A 111 -2.01 -8.17 -1.06
N PHE A 112 -1.14 -8.61 -0.15
CA PHE A 112 -1.47 -9.67 0.80
C PHE A 112 -2.60 -9.25 1.74
N MET A 113 -2.51 -8.07 2.35
CA MET A 113 -3.52 -7.56 3.29
C MET A 113 -4.86 -7.34 2.61
N THR A 114 -4.85 -6.81 1.39
CA THR A 114 -6.04 -6.64 0.56
C THR A 114 -6.66 -7.98 0.19
N GLY A 115 -5.84 -8.95 -0.26
CA GLY A 115 -6.29 -10.30 -0.57
C GLY A 115 -6.88 -11.01 0.66
N TYR A 116 -6.20 -10.91 1.80
CA TYR A 116 -6.69 -11.45 3.08
C TYR A 116 -8.03 -10.81 3.47
N ALA A 117 -8.14 -9.49 3.43
CA ALA A 117 -9.38 -8.79 3.78
C ALA A 117 -10.53 -9.17 2.85
N ALA A 118 -10.28 -9.24 1.53
CA ALA A 118 -11.27 -9.66 0.55
C ALA A 118 -11.75 -11.09 0.82
N LEU A 119 -10.83 -12.05 0.96
CA LEU A 119 -11.16 -13.43 1.27
C LEU A 119 -11.88 -13.57 2.60
N PHE A 120 -11.42 -12.85 3.64
CA PHE A 120 -12.02 -12.86 4.96
C PHE A 120 -13.47 -12.33 4.94
N GLN A 121 -13.73 -11.29 4.15
CA GLN A 121 -15.08 -10.73 3.98
C GLN A 121 -16.00 -11.75 3.29
N SER A 122 -15.52 -12.44 2.25
CA SER A 122 -16.28 -13.46 1.52
C SER A 122 -16.19 -14.88 2.11
N ARG A 123 -15.49 -15.07 3.24
CA ARG A 123 -15.08 -16.40 3.74
C ARG A 123 -16.25 -17.35 3.94
N LEU A 124 -17.38 -16.85 4.44
CA LEU A 124 -18.55 -17.68 4.71
C LEU A 124 -19.19 -18.21 3.42
N ARG A 125 -19.24 -17.40 2.36
CA ARG A 125 -19.76 -17.80 1.05
C ARG A 125 -18.78 -18.69 0.31
N LEU A 126 -17.50 -18.34 0.31
CA LEU A 126 -16.43 -19.18 -0.26
C LEU A 126 -16.38 -20.58 0.37
N CYS A 127 -16.45 -20.68 1.70
CA CYS A 127 -16.41 -21.99 2.37
C CYS A 127 -17.68 -22.83 2.19
N ARG A 128 -18.84 -22.21 1.93
CA ARG A 128 -20.12 -22.92 1.74
C ARG A 128 -20.40 -23.27 0.29
N GLU A 129 -20.18 -22.32 -0.61
CA GLU A 129 -20.62 -22.38 -2.00
C GLU A 129 -19.44 -22.44 -2.99
N GLY A 130 -18.21 -22.16 -2.54
CA GLY A 130 -17.02 -22.15 -3.40
C GLY A 130 -16.97 -21.01 -4.40
N THR A 131 -17.91 -20.06 -4.34
CA THR A 131 -18.07 -18.99 -5.33
C THR A 131 -17.84 -17.61 -4.72
N LEU A 132 -17.35 -16.70 -5.57
CA LEU A 132 -17.31 -15.26 -5.27
C LEU A 132 -18.61 -14.61 -5.76
N ASP A 133 -19.05 -13.56 -5.07
CA ASP A 133 -20.26 -12.83 -5.43
C ASP A 133 -20.09 -12.12 -6.77
N SER A 134 -20.87 -12.54 -7.78
CA SER A 134 -20.86 -12.00 -9.13
C SER A 134 -21.18 -10.51 -9.20
N GLN A 135 -21.84 -9.96 -8.18
CA GLN A 135 -22.12 -8.53 -8.10
C GLN A 135 -20.84 -7.69 -7.96
N HIS A 136 -19.75 -8.25 -7.44
CA HIS A 136 -18.50 -7.52 -7.16
C HIS A 136 -17.39 -7.82 -8.17
N VAL A 137 -17.57 -8.82 -9.02
CA VAL A 137 -16.56 -9.23 -10.01
C VAL A 137 -16.46 -8.19 -11.12
N ASN A 138 -15.23 -7.88 -11.56
CA ASN A 138 -14.93 -6.94 -12.64
C ASN A 138 -15.50 -5.53 -12.46
N ARG A 139 -15.67 -5.08 -11.22
CA ARG A 139 -16.16 -3.73 -10.91
C ARG A 139 -15.09 -2.95 -10.16
N ILE A 140 -14.66 -1.83 -10.72
CA ILE A 140 -13.72 -0.90 -10.11
C ILE A 140 -14.51 0.28 -9.53
N PRO A 141 -14.55 0.46 -8.20
CA PRO A 141 -15.17 1.63 -7.60
C PRO A 141 -14.41 2.90 -8.00
N LEU A 142 -15.13 3.94 -8.41
CA LEU A 142 -14.56 5.24 -8.78
C LEU A 142 -14.91 6.29 -7.72
N SER A 143 -13.91 7.06 -7.30
CA SER A 143 -14.12 8.12 -6.32
C SER A 143 -15.13 9.16 -6.83
N GLY A 144 -16.11 9.49 -5.99
CA GLY A 144 -17.15 10.48 -6.31
C GLY A 144 -18.21 10.01 -7.31
N LYS A 145 -18.23 8.73 -7.70
CA LYS A 145 -19.27 8.16 -8.57
C LYS A 145 -20.04 7.06 -7.84
N GLN A 146 -21.36 7.07 -8.01
CA GLN A 146 -22.25 6.05 -7.45
C GLN A 146 -22.11 4.71 -8.19
N GLU A 147 -21.85 4.77 -9.50
CA GLU A 147 -21.69 3.58 -10.33
C GLU A 147 -20.21 3.19 -10.49
N PRO A 148 -19.87 1.90 -10.30
CA PRO A 148 -18.52 1.42 -10.54
C PRO A 148 -18.22 1.33 -12.03
N PHE A 149 -16.94 1.42 -12.38
CA PHE A 149 -16.47 1.12 -13.73
C PHE A 149 -16.46 -0.39 -13.94
N ILE A 150 -17.25 -0.88 -14.90
CA ILE A 150 -17.37 -2.31 -15.15
C ILE A 150 -16.42 -2.72 -16.27
N ILE A 151 -15.56 -3.69 -16.00
CA ILE A 151 -14.65 -4.28 -16.99
C ILE A 151 -15.38 -5.44 -17.68
N HIS A 152 -15.53 -5.32 -18.99
CA HIS A 152 -16.06 -6.37 -19.83
C HIS A 152 -15.08 -6.75 -20.92
N ALA A 153 -15.17 -7.99 -21.39
CA ALA A 153 -14.50 -8.38 -22.62
C ALA A 153 -15.03 -7.51 -23.77
N THR A 154 -14.11 -6.94 -24.53
CA THR A 154 -14.42 -6.14 -25.71
C THR A 154 -14.94 -7.05 -26.82
N GLN A 155 -16.05 -6.65 -27.45
CA GLN A 155 -16.61 -7.35 -28.62
C GLN A 155 -15.95 -6.88 -29.93
N PHE A 156 -15.16 -5.81 -29.88
CA PHE A 156 -14.67 -5.10 -31.06
C PHE A 156 -13.20 -5.39 -31.40
N SER A 157 -12.45 -6.02 -30.50
CA SER A 157 -11.09 -6.45 -30.77
C SER A 157 -11.03 -7.97 -30.79
N GLY A 158 -10.89 -8.53 -31.99
CA GLY A 158 -10.49 -9.92 -32.15
C GLY A 158 -9.03 -10.13 -31.77
N ASN A 159 -8.65 -11.38 -31.54
CA ASN A 159 -7.26 -11.72 -31.28
C ASN A 159 -6.46 -11.58 -32.59
N CYS A 160 -5.27 -10.99 -32.53
CA CYS A 160 -4.34 -11.08 -33.66
C CYS A 160 -3.56 -12.40 -33.59
N SER A 161 -3.08 -12.89 -34.72
CA SER A 161 -2.30 -14.15 -34.80
C SER A 161 -1.10 -14.16 -33.86
N LYS A 162 -0.43 -13.02 -33.65
CA LYS A 162 0.65 -12.88 -32.67
C LYS A 162 0.18 -13.13 -31.23
N HIS A 163 -1.02 -12.66 -30.89
CA HIS A 163 -1.61 -12.86 -29.57
C HIS A 163 -1.97 -14.33 -29.35
N GLU A 164 -2.58 -14.98 -30.35
CA GLU A 164 -2.96 -16.40 -30.28
C GLU A 164 -1.73 -17.30 -30.11
N ASN A 165 -0.70 -17.10 -30.92
CA ASN A 165 0.54 -17.86 -30.83
C ASN A 165 1.21 -17.69 -29.47
N ARG A 166 1.30 -16.45 -28.97
CA ARG A 166 1.86 -16.16 -27.64
C ARG A 166 1.04 -16.84 -26.54
N PHE A 167 -0.28 -16.82 -26.63
CA PHE A 167 -1.16 -17.45 -25.64
C PHE A 167 -1.01 -18.98 -25.64
N ALA A 168 -0.90 -19.59 -26.83
CA ALA A 168 -0.64 -21.01 -26.99
C ALA A 168 0.70 -21.44 -26.39
N GLU A 169 1.76 -20.65 -26.61
CA GLU A 169 3.09 -20.89 -25.99
C GLU A 169 3.03 -20.84 -24.47
N ILE A 170 2.35 -19.83 -23.91
CA ILE A 170 2.15 -19.69 -22.45
C ILE A 170 1.38 -20.89 -21.89
N GLN A 171 0.33 -21.33 -22.59
CA GLN A 171 -0.49 -22.47 -22.15
C GLN A 171 0.30 -23.78 -22.20
N ALA A 172 1.09 -23.99 -23.27
CA ALA A 172 2.00 -25.13 -23.37
C ALA A 172 3.08 -25.11 -22.28
N ALA A 173 3.64 -23.95 -21.93
CA ALA A 173 4.58 -23.82 -20.82
C ALA A 173 3.93 -24.12 -19.46
N ARG A 174 2.71 -23.63 -19.22
CA ARG A 174 1.95 -23.93 -18.00
C ARG A 174 1.63 -25.40 -17.86
N ASN A 175 1.21 -26.06 -18.94
CA ASN A 175 0.92 -27.50 -18.94
C ASN A 175 2.19 -28.33 -18.65
N ARG A 176 3.34 -27.95 -19.23
CA ARG A 176 4.62 -28.59 -18.92
C ARG A 176 5.01 -28.44 -17.44
N ASN A 177 4.86 -27.24 -16.89
CA ASN A 177 5.17 -26.98 -15.48
C ASN A 177 4.18 -27.65 -14.52
N GLY A 178 2.90 -27.76 -14.90
CA GLY A 178 1.88 -28.48 -14.13
C GLY A 178 2.09 -29.99 -14.13
N ALA A 179 2.53 -30.56 -15.26
CA ALA A 179 2.88 -31.98 -15.35
C ALA A 179 4.15 -32.33 -14.54
N ALA A 180 5.11 -31.41 -14.47
CA ALA A 180 6.32 -31.58 -13.64
C ALA A 180 6.07 -31.44 -12.13
N ALA A 181 4.95 -30.82 -11.73
CA ALA A 181 4.58 -30.60 -10.32
C ALA A 181 3.58 -31.65 -9.78
N ALA A 182 3.18 -32.64 -10.58
CA ALA A 182 2.38 -33.76 -10.09
C ALA A 182 3.23 -34.59 -9.12
N PRO A 183 2.76 -34.86 -7.88
CA PRO A 183 3.51 -35.68 -6.94
C PRO A 183 3.61 -37.09 -7.53
N VAL A 184 4.85 -37.59 -7.63
CA VAL A 184 5.11 -39.01 -7.82
C VAL A 184 4.61 -39.70 -6.55
N ASN A 185 3.37 -40.19 -6.59
CA ASN A 185 2.84 -41.07 -5.55
C ASN A 185 3.69 -42.35 -5.57
N ASN A 186 4.53 -42.50 -4.54
CA ASN A 186 5.14 -43.76 -4.15
C ASN A 186 4.38 -44.30 -2.93
#